data_AF-A0A8T3XAQ2-F1
#
_entry.id   AF-A0A8T3XAQ2-F1
#
_cell.length_a   1.000
_cell.length_b   1.000
_cell.length_c   1.000
_cell.angle_alpha   90.00
_cell.angle_beta   90.00
_cell.angle_gamma   90.00
#
_symmetry.space_group_name_H-M   'P 1'
#
loop_
_entity.id
_entity.type
_entity.pdbx_description
1 polymer ?
#
loop_
_entity_poly.entity_id
_entity_poly.type
_entity_poly.pdbx_seq_one_letter_code
_entity_poly.pdbx_strand_id
1 'polypeptide(L)'
;MREKYFRKQVRALRFSLLSPEKVKKLSAAKIVTPELYDIDGFPVDGGLMDLRLGAIDPGVSCRTCGKRVKECPGHPGCIDLARPVFHIKYIPLIELCLRTFCPSCGKLTLSEEKQKDHTPSERSKKARDAKRCPHCNEMIERVKLDKPSTFMIGKKRLNSIEVRQRLVLIKDEELKRIGINAKTCRPEWSVLSLLLVPSVTVRPSITLDSGERSEDDMTHKLSDITISCNHIF
;
A
#
# COMPACT_ATOMS: atom_id res chain seq x y z
N MET A 1 -19.02 -44.14 4.82
CA MET A 1 -19.63 -42.96 4.15
C MET A 1 -18.53 -42.23 3.41
N ARG A 2 -18.62 -42.05 2.09
CA ARG A 2 -17.65 -41.22 1.34
C ARG A 2 -18.05 -39.75 1.53
N GLU A 3 -17.21 -38.96 2.18
CA GLU A 3 -17.40 -37.52 2.30
C GLU A 3 -17.52 -36.89 0.90
N LYS A 4 -18.67 -36.28 0.60
CA LYS A 4 -18.87 -35.54 -0.64
C LYS A 4 -18.14 -34.20 -0.55
N TYR A 5 -16.95 -34.10 -1.16
CA TYR A 5 -16.23 -32.84 -1.32
C TYR A 5 -16.95 -31.95 -2.34
N PHE A 6 -17.57 -30.86 -1.89
CA PHE A 6 -18.16 -29.87 -2.79
C PHE A 6 -17.06 -28.96 -3.35
N ARG A 7 -16.62 -29.23 -4.59
CA ARG A 7 -15.60 -28.42 -5.26
C ARG A 7 -16.24 -27.16 -5.86
N LYS A 8 -16.02 -26.00 -5.21
CA LYS A 8 -16.42 -24.70 -5.77
C LYS A 8 -15.39 -24.23 -6.79
N GLN A 9 -15.86 -23.76 -7.95
CA GLN A 9 -15.01 -23.13 -8.96
C GLN A 9 -15.00 -21.60 -8.78
N VAL A 10 -13.90 -20.96 -9.16
CA VAL A 10 -13.75 -19.50 -9.10
C VAL A 10 -14.58 -18.87 -10.23
N ARG A 11 -15.61 -18.09 -9.88
CA ARG A 11 -16.51 -17.45 -10.86
C ARG A 11 -15.96 -16.14 -11.43
N ALA A 12 -15.34 -15.32 -10.58
CA ALA A 12 -14.83 -14.00 -10.97
C ALA A 12 -13.73 -13.54 -10.02
N LEU A 13 -12.82 -12.70 -10.53
CA LEU A 13 -11.78 -12.04 -9.76
C LEU A 13 -12.07 -10.53 -9.68
N ARG A 14 -11.87 -9.93 -8.50
CA ARG A 14 -12.05 -8.50 -8.28
C ARG A 14 -10.75 -7.91 -7.76
N PHE A 15 -10.20 -6.99 -8.52
CA PHE A 15 -8.99 -6.27 -8.11
C PHE A 15 -9.36 -5.04 -7.29
N SER A 16 -8.69 -4.86 -6.17
CA SER A 16 -8.82 -3.69 -5.31
C SER A 16 -7.48 -3.33 -4.72
N LEU A 17 -7.28 -2.04 -4.46
CA LEU A 17 -6.16 -1.57 -3.67
C LEU A 17 -6.39 -1.96 -2.19
N LEU A 18 -5.33 -2.39 -1.52
CA LEU A 18 -5.39 -2.79 -0.12
C LEU A 18 -5.46 -1.54 0.76
N SER A 19 -6.54 -1.43 1.55
CA SER A 19 -6.61 -0.40 2.57
C SER A 19 -5.69 -0.76 3.74
N PRO A 20 -5.20 0.22 4.52
CA PRO A 20 -4.39 -0.04 5.71
C PRO A 20 -5.09 -1.01 6.68
N GLU A 21 -6.40 -0.88 6.86
CA GLU A 21 -7.19 -1.79 7.70
C GLU A 21 -7.20 -3.24 7.17
N LYS A 22 -7.28 -3.41 5.84
CA LYS A 22 -7.20 -4.75 5.22
C LYS A 22 -5.81 -5.34 5.37
N VAL A 23 -4.75 -4.54 5.19
CA VAL A 23 -3.36 -4.97 5.42
C VAL A 23 -3.20 -5.47 6.85
N LYS A 24 -3.71 -4.71 7.83
CA LYS A 24 -3.65 -5.09 9.25
C LYS A 24 -4.42 -6.38 9.57
N LYS A 25 -5.55 -6.62 8.91
CA LYS A 25 -6.35 -7.85 9.06
C LYS A 25 -5.73 -9.08 8.38
N LEU A 26 -5.02 -8.87 7.28
CA LEU A 26 -4.33 -9.95 6.56
C LEU A 26 -3.04 -10.36 7.27
N SER A 27 -2.37 -9.40 7.91
CA SER A 27 -1.10 -9.61 8.59
C SER A 27 -1.24 -10.51 9.83
N ALA A 28 -0.41 -11.52 9.93
CA ALA A 28 -0.30 -12.41 11.08
C ALA A 28 0.68 -11.89 12.15
N ALA A 29 1.66 -11.08 11.74
CA ALA A 29 2.69 -10.54 12.63
C ALA A 29 3.14 -9.15 12.20
N LYS A 30 3.45 -8.31 13.19
CA LYS A 30 4.07 -7.01 12.97
C LYS A 30 5.58 -7.18 13.08
N ILE A 31 6.29 -6.73 12.04
CA ILE A 31 7.76 -6.75 12.00
C ILE A 31 8.27 -5.44 12.58
N VAL A 32 9.19 -5.55 13.52
CA VAL A 32 9.76 -4.42 14.28
C VAL A 32 11.27 -4.45 14.25
N THR A 33 11.88 -5.64 14.31
CA THR A 33 13.33 -5.81 14.32
C THR A 33 13.82 -6.17 12.91
N PRO A 34 14.98 -5.63 12.49
CA PRO A 34 15.60 -6.02 11.23
C PRO A 34 16.43 -7.31 11.33
N GLU A 35 16.69 -7.77 12.56
CA GLU A 35 17.42 -8.99 12.87
C GLU A 35 16.63 -10.22 12.39
N LEU A 36 17.36 -11.16 11.77
CA LEU A 36 16.76 -12.34 11.17
C LEU A 36 16.84 -13.55 12.11
N TYR A 37 18.03 -13.83 12.63
CA TYR A 37 18.32 -14.96 13.51
C TYR A 37 19.08 -14.49 14.74
N ASP A 38 18.87 -15.18 15.85
CA ASP A 38 19.57 -14.99 17.12
C ASP A 38 20.96 -15.67 17.07
N ILE A 39 21.77 -15.49 18.11
CA ILE A 39 23.11 -16.07 18.28
C ILE A 39 23.08 -17.60 18.16
N ASP A 40 21.99 -18.22 18.62
CA ASP A 40 21.76 -19.66 18.57
C ASP A 40 21.26 -20.16 17.20
N GLY A 41 21.09 -19.26 16.21
CA GLY A 41 20.63 -19.58 14.86
C GLY A 41 19.11 -19.76 14.73
N PHE A 42 18.34 -19.47 15.77
CA PHE A 42 16.88 -19.49 15.71
C PHE A 42 16.31 -18.18 15.17
N PRO A 43 15.18 -18.20 14.42
CA PRO A 43 14.56 -16.98 13.95
C PRO A 43 14.10 -16.06 15.08
N VAL A 44 14.35 -14.76 14.95
CA VAL A 44 13.98 -13.75 15.94
C VAL A 44 12.48 -13.44 15.87
N ASP A 45 11.83 -13.40 17.03
CA ASP A 45 10.43 -13.00 17.15
C ASP A 45 10.27 -11.51 16.83
N GLY A 46 9.31 -11.16 15.97
CA GLY A 46 9.15 -9.79 15.46
C GLY A 46 10.15 -9.39 14.37
N GLY A 47 11.01 -10.31 13.93
CA GLY A 47 11.90 -10.17 12.77
C GLY A 47 11.25 -10.56 11.45
N LEU A 48 12.00 -10.48 10.35
CA LEU A 48 11.51 -10.88 9.02
C LEU A 48 11.38 -12.39 8.83
N MET A 49 11.99 -13.19 9.72
CA MET A 49 11.91 -14.66 9.74
C MET A 49 11.02 -15.19 10.87
N ASP A 50 10.17 -14.33 11.46
CA ASP A 50 9.23 -14.73 12.53
C ASP A 50 8.40 -15.96 12.10
N LEU A 51 8.37 -16.98 12.97
CA LEU A 51 7.66 -18.25 12.76
C LEU A 51 6.14 -18.09 12.57
N ARG A 52 5.57 -16.93 12.93
CA ARG A 52 4.19 -16.56 12.62
C ARG A 52 3.97 -16.32 11.12
N LEU A 53 5.00 -15.95 10.38
CA LEU A 53 4.94 -15.73 8.92
C LEU A 53 5.05 -17.03 8.12
N GLY A 54 5.50 -18.12 8.75
CA GLY A 54 5.59 -19.45 8.16
C GLY A 54 6.75 -20.24 8.74
N ALA A 55 6.92 -21.48 8.27
CA ALA A 55 8.05 -22.33 8.64
C ALA A 55 8.91 -22.58 7.39
N ILE A 56 10.21 -22.31 7.50
CA ILE A 56 11.21 -22.59 6.44
C ILE A 56 12.08 -23.78 6.85
N ASP A 57 12.57 -23.78 8.10
CA ASP A 57 13.52 -24.78 8.57
C ASP A 57 12.88 -26.15 8.87
N PRO A 58 13.56 -27.25 8.51
CA PRO A 58 13.13 -28.59 8.90
C PRO A 58 13.22 -28.75 10.42
N GLY A 59 12.10 -29.08 11.06
CA GLY A 59 12.01 -29.24 12.52
C GLY A 59 11.23 -28.13 13.21
N VAL A 60 10.98 -27.01 12.51
CA VAL A 60 10.16 -25.92 13.04
C VAL A 60 8.74 -26.00 12.47
N SER A 61 7.76 -25.60 13.28
CA SER A 61 6.35 -25.49 12.89
C SER A 61 5.89 -24.04 12.93
N CYS A 62 4.99 -23.67 12.02
CA CYS A 62 4.50 -22.31 11.95
C CYS A 62 3.62 -22.01 13.18
N ARG A 63 3.87 -20.89 13.87
CA ARG A 63 3.10 -20.48 15.06
C ARG A 63 1.67 -20.05 14.74
N THR A 64 1.35 -19.76 13.48
CA THR A 64 0.02 -19.30 13.04
C THR A 64 -0.90 -20.46 12.62
N CYS A 65 -0.37 -21.46 11.91
CA CYS A 65 -1.19 -22.57 11.41
C CYS A 65 -0.81 -23.95 11.97
N GLY A 66 0.29 -24.07 12.73
CA GLY A 66 0.78 -25.33 13.30
C GLY A 66 1.36 -26.32 12.29
N LYS A 67 1.37 -25.97 11.00
CA LYS A 67 1.84 -26.83 9.92
C LYS A 67 3.36 -26.74 9.72
N ARG A 68 3.93 -27.81 9.16
CA ARG A 68 5.33 -27.88 8.75
C ARG A 68 5.54 -27.23 7.37
N VAL A 69 6.80 -27.07 6.98
CA VAL A 69 7.27 -26.39 5.76
C VAL A 69 6.46 -26.76 4.49
N LYS A 70 6.25 -28.05 4.22
CA LYS A 70 5.57 -28.52 2.99
C LYS A 70 4.07 -28.23 2.93
N GLU A 71 3.42 -28.04 4.09
CA GLU A 71 1.96 -27.91 4.18
C GLU A 71 1.53 -26.48 4.54
N CYS A 72 2.45 -25.67 5.03
CA CYS A 72 2.19 -24.29 5.39
C CYS A 72 2.13 -23.41 4.12
N PRO A 73 1.01 -22.72 3.86
CA PRO A 73 0.94 -21.79 2.72
C PRO A 73 1.77 -20.51 2.96
N GLY A 74 2.17 -20.25 4.20
CA GLY A 74 2.76 -18.99 4.64
C GLY A 74 1.70 -17.94 4.99
N HIS A 75 2.09 -16.99 5.84
CA HIS A 75 1.23 -15.92 6.32
C HIS A 75 1.93 -14.58 6.12
N PRO A 76 1.25 -13.55 5.59
CA PRO A 76 1.86 -12.25 5.39
C PRO A 76 2.05 -11.53 6.73
N GLY A 77 3.01 -10.62 6.76
CA GLY A 77 3.27 -9.70 7.87
C GLY A 77 2.94 -8.26 7.49
N CYS A 78 3.19 -7.34 8.42
CA CYS A 78 3.16 -5.92 8.11
C CYS A 78 4.25 -5.15 8.85
N ILE A 79 4.75 -4.10 8.20
CA ILE A 79 5.63 -3.09 8.78
C ILE A 79 4.84 -1.79 8.90
N ASP A 80 4.88 -1.19 10.10
CA ASP A 80 4.32 0.14 10.33
C ASP A 80 5.33 1.18 9.84
N LEU A 81 4.98 1.97 8.83
CA LEU A 81 5.87 2.99 8.30
C LEU A 81 5.85 4.21 9.22
N ALA A 82 7.03 4.71 9.61
CA ALA A 82 7.17 5.90 10.45
C ALA A 82 6.53 7.15 9.81
N ARG A 83 6.59 7.24 8.47
CA ARG A 83 5.97 8.30 7.67
C ARG A 83 5.24 7.70 6.48
N PRO A 84 4.15 8.34 6.02
CA PRO A 84 3.46 7.89 4.82
C PRO A 84 4.36 7.97 3.59
N VAL A 85 4.35 6.92 2.76
CA VAL A 85 5.17 6.82 1.53
C VAL A 85 4.28 6.72 0.30
N PHE A 86 4.66 7.37 -0.80
CA PHE A 86 3.91 7.27 -2.06
C PHE A 86 4.14 5.93 -2.73
N HIS A 87 3.06 5.24 -3.11
CA HIS A 87 3.16 4.07 -3.96
C HIS A 87 3.48 4.50 -5.41
N ILE A 88 4.66 4.12 -5.92
CA ILE A 88 5.21 4.58 -7.20
C ILE A 88 4.22 4.42 -8.37
N LYS A 89 3.60 3.24 -8.47
CA LYS A 89 2.62 2.93 -9.53
C LYS A 89 1.39 3.86 -9.55
N TYR A 90 0.98 4.39 -8.39
CA TYR A 90 -0.24 5.20 -8.25
C TYR A 90 0.04 6.71 -8.22
N ILE A 91 1.28 7.14 -8.45
CA ILE A 91 1.63 8.57 -8.56
C ILE A 91 0.76 9.30 -9.60
N PRO A 92 0.50 8.75 -10.80
CA PRO A 92 -0.40 9.41 -11.76
C PRO A 92 -1.84 9.57 -11.24
N LEU A 93 -2.31 8.64 -10.40
CA LEU A 93 -3.63 8.72 -9.77
C LEU A 93 -3.68 9.83 -8.71
N ILE A 94 -2.62 9.94 -7.90
CA ILE A 94 -2.46 11.01 -6.91
C ILE A 94 -2.40 12.37 -7.62
N GLU A 95 -1.57 12.49 -8.67
CA GLU A 95 -1.46 13.71 -9.48
C GLU A 95 -2.81 14.12 -10.08
N LEU A 96 -3.57 13.15 -10.60
CA LEU A 96 -4.91 13.37 -11.11
C LEU A 96 -5.81 13.97 -10.03
N CYS A 97 -5.90 13.32 -8.86
CA CYS A 97 -6.76 13.77 -7.77
C CYS A 97 -6.35 15.16 -7.24
N LEU A 98 -5.05 15.39 -7.07
CA LEU A 98 -4.53 16.66 -6.58
C LEU A 98 -4.80 17.84 -7.52
N ARG A 99 -4.92 17.60 -8.83
CA ARG A 99 -5.25 18.63 -9.82
C ARG A 99 -6.75 18.80 -10.06
N THR A 100 -7.56 17.76 -9.85
CA THR A 100 -9.01 17.82 -10.14
C THR A 100 -9.85 18.27 -8.97
N PHE A 101 -9.41 18.01 -7.74
CA PHE A 101 -10.15 18.36 -6.54
C PHE A 101 -9.56 19.60 -5.87
N CYS A 102 -10.42 20.40 -5.26
CA CYS A 102 -9.98 21.56 -4.49
C CYS A 102 -9.33 21.10 -3.17
N PRO A 103 -8.17 21.65 -2.78
CA PRO A 103 -7.46 21.26 -1.56
C PRO A 103 -8.23 21.56 -0.27
N SER A 104 -9.09 22.59 -0.26
CA SER A 104 -9.82 23.00 0.94
C SER A 104 -11.19 22.32 1.07
N CYS A 105 -11.96 22.21 -0.02
CA CYS A 105 -13.32 21.68 0.04
C CYS A 105 -13.48 20.22 -0.42
N GLY A 106 -12.46 19.62 -1.07
CA GLY A 106 -12.50 18.23 -1.54
C GLY A 106 -13.52 17.95 -2.66
N LYS A 107 -14.22 18.98 -3.17
CA LYS A 107 -15.16 18.87 -4.29
C LYS A 107 -14.45 19.03 -5.63
N LEU A 108 -15.06 18.48 -6.68
CA LEU A 108 -14.58 18.64 -8.05
C LEU A 108 -14.56 20.13 -8.43
N THR A 109 -13.48 20.58 -9.08
CA THR A 109 -13.32 21.99 -9.48
C THR A 109 -14.20 22.41 -10.66
N LEU A 110 -14.99 21.49 -11.21
CA LEU A 110 -15.91 21.72 -12.34
C LEU A 110 -17.33 21.98 -11.83
N SER A 111 -17.99 23.00 -12.36
CA SER A 111 -19.39 23.31 -12.03
C SER A 111 -20.34 22.17 -12.43
N GLU A 112 -21.41 21.97 -11.65
CA GLU A 112 -22.33 20.83 -11.80
C GLU A 112 -23.07 20.82 -13.16
N GLU A 113 -23.28 21.99 -13.75
CA GLU A 113 -23.85 22.14 -15.09
C GLU A 113 -22.99 21.48 -16.16
N LYS A 114 -21.68 21.79 -16.15
CA LYS A 114 -20.71 21.20 -17.08
C LYS A 114 -20.39 19.74 -16.77
N GLN A 115 -20.79 19.22 -15.60
CA GLN A 115 -20.62 17.81 -15.30
C GLN A 115 -21.59 16.95 -16.10
N LYS A 116 -22.84 17.39 -16.32
CA LYS A 116 -23.87 16.58 -16.99
C LYS A 116 -23.50 16.21 -18.43
N ASP A 117 -22.83 17.12 -19.13
CA ASP A 117 -22.55 16.99 -20.57
C ASP A 117 -21.27 16.19 -20.89
N HIS A 118 -20.47 15.83 -19.88
CA HIS A 118 -19.15 15.25 -20.09
C HIS A 118 -18.99 13.86 -19.48
N THR A 119 -18.25 13.01 -20.20
CA THR A 119 -17.83 11.70 -19.68
C THR A 119 -16.88 11.87 -18.49
N PRO A 120 -16.74 10.87 -17.59
CA PRO A 120 -15.85 10.96 -16.43
C PRO A 120 -14.40 11.33 -16.78
N SER A 121 -13.90 10.79 -17.90
CA SER A 121 -12.55 11.09 -18.42
C SER A 121 -12.40 12.56 -18.85
N GLU A 122 -13.40 13.12 -19.53
CA GLU A 122 -13.40 14.53 -19.95
C GLU A 122 -13.53 15.50 -18.78
N ARG A 123 -14.37 15.16 -17.79
CA ARG A 123 -14.49 15.92 -16.54
C ARG A 123 -13.13 16.06 -15.87
N SER A 124 -12.37 14.97 -15.80
CA SER A 124 -11.04 14.95 -15.21
C SER A 124 -10.03 15.82 -15.96
N LYS A 125 -10.16 15.99 -17.29
CA LYS A 125 -9.28 16.86 -18.09
C LYS A 125 -9.60 18.32 -17.83
N LYS A 126 -10.88 18.70 -17.93
CA LYS A 126 -11.33 20.10 -17.75
C LYS A 126 -11.12 20.60 -16.32
N ALA A 127 -11.28 19.74 -15.33
CA ALA A 127 -11.08 20.08 -13.92
C ALA A 127 -9.62 20.43 -13.58
N ARG A 128 -8.63 19.90 -14.31
CA ARG A 128 -7.19 20.18 -14.07
C ARG A 128 -6.79 21.62 -14.35
N ASP A 129 -7.52 22.30 -15.24
CA ASP A 129 -7.16 23.65 -15.69
C ASP A 129 -7.85 24.77 -14.88
N ALA A 130 -8.75 24.41 -13.96
CA ALA A 130 -9.46 25.37 -13.12
C ALA A 130 -8.52 26.10 -12.16
N LYS A 131 -8.50 27.44 -12.22
CA LYS A 131 -7.69 28.30 -11.33
C LYS A 131 -8.42 28.69 -10.03
N ARG A 132 -9.75 28.63 -10.03
CA ARG A 132 -10.59 29.00 -8.89
C ARG A 132 -11.63 27.92 -8.65
N CYS A 133 -11.86 27.58 -7.38
CA CYS A 133 -12.90 26.64 -7.01
C CYS A 133 -14.29 27.29 -7.12
N PRO A 134 -15.27 26.67 -7.79
CA PRO A 134 -16.65 27.18 -7.87
C PRO A 134 -17.43 27.07 -6.55
N HIS A 135 -16.94 26.31 -5.57
CA HIS A 135 -17.66 26.04 -4.32
C HIS A 135 -17.16 26.86 -3.12
N CYS A 136 -15.85 27.12 -3.04
CA CYS A 136 -15.25 27.88 -1.93
C CYS A 136 -14.49 29.13 -2.38
N ASN A 137 -14.47 29.44 -3.68
CA ASN A 137 -13.75 30.58 -4.28
C ASN A 137 -12.24 30.65 -4.05
N GLU A 138 -11.65 29.59 -3.46
CA GLU A 138 -10.21 29.45 -3.23
C GLU A 138 -9.43 29.44 -4.55
N MET A 139 -8.25 30.08 -4.55
CA MET A 139 -7.32 30.00 -5.67
C MET A 139 -6.55 28.68 -5.61
N ILE A 140 -6.60 27.94 -6.71
CA ILE A 140 -5.95 26.63 -6.81
C ILE A 140 -4.62 26.81 -7.52
N GLU A 141 -3.54 26.59 -6.78
CA GLU A 141 -2.20 26.55 -7.34
C GLU A 141 -1.95 25.23 -8.06
N ARG A 142 -1.31 25.31 -9.23
CA ARG A 142 -1.04 24.13 -10.06
C ARG A 142 0.04 23.26 -9.43
N VAL A 143 -0.31 22.01 -9.14
CA VAL A 143 0.64 20.99 -8.68
C VAL A 143 1.46 20.48 -9.86
N LYS A 144 2.78 20.59 -9.79
CA LYS A 144 3.73 19.97 -10.74
C LYS A 144 4.26 18.68 -10.14
N LEU A 145 4.41 17.64 -10.97
CA LEU A 145 5.09 16.40 -10.60
C LEU A 145 6.52 16.49 -11.13
N ASP A 146 7.48 16.49 -10.22
CA ASP A 146 8.88 16.24 -10.53
C ASP A 146 9.16 14.75 -10.36
N LYS A 147 9.58 14.12 -11.46
CA LYS A 147 9.75 12.66 -11.49
C LYS A 147 10.94 12.28 -10.62
N PRO A 148 10.87 11.19 -9.84
CA PRO A 148 9.86 10.12 -9.92
C PRO A 148 8.62 10.30 -9.04
N SER A 149 8.68 11.04 -7.92
CA SER A 149 7.62 11.03 -6.89
C SER A 149 7.44 12.34 -6.10
N THR A 150 8.06 13.43 -6.54
CA THR A 150 8.05 14.69 -5.80
C THR A 150 6.96 15.61 -6.34
N PHE A 151 5.98 15.97 -5.51
CA PHE A 151 4.97 16.96 -5.85
C PHE A 151 5.39 18.36 -5.40
N MET A 152 5.31 19.34 -6.29
CA MET A 152 5.64 20.73 -6.02
C MET A 152 4.47 21.65 -6.31
N ILE A 153 4.22 22.61 -5.41
CA ILE A 153 3.32 23.73 -5.64
C ILE A 153 4.18 24.99 -5.69
N GLY A 154 4.30 25.60 -6.88
CA GLY A 154 5.22 26.71 -7.09
C GLY A 154 6.66 26.29 -6.78
N LYS A 155 7.22 26.81 -5.67
CA LYS A 155 8.55 26.47 -5.15
C LYS A 155 8.52 25.56 -3.91
N LYS A 156 7.34 25.24 -3.36
CA LYS A 156 7.18 24.44 -2.14
C LYS A 156 6.99 22.97 -2.48
N ARG A 157 7.79 22.10 -1.85
CA ARG A 157 7.60 20.64 -1.89
C ARG A 157 6.44 20.23 -0.98
N LEU A 158 5.53 19.40 -1.50
CA LEU A 158 4.46 18.81 -0.71
C LEU A 158 4.96 17.60 0.06
N ASN A 159 4.61 17.55 1.34
CA ASN A 159 4.87 16.39 2.19
C ASN A 159 3.81 15.30 1.96
N SER A 160 4.21 14.04 2.12
CA SER A 160 3.31 12.89 1.94
C SER A 160 2.13 12.89 2.93
N ILE A 161 2.32 13.46 4.13
CA ILE A 161 1.26 13.67 5.12
C ILE A 161 0.21 14.67 4.59
N GLU A 162 0.66 15.82 4.08
CA GLU A 162 -0.21 16.86 3.53
C GLU A 162 -0.99 16.34 2.31
N VAL A 163 -0.32 15.61 1.41
CA VAL A 163 -0.98 14.97 0.27
C VAL A 163 -2.06 14.00 0.73
N ARG A 164 -1.75 13.13 1.72
CA ARG A 164 -2.73 12.20 2.26
C ARG A 164 -3.94 12.90 2.87
N GLN A 165 -3.73 13.97 3.63
CA GLN A 165 -4.82 14.78 4.21
C GLN A 165 -5.74 15.33 3.13
N ARG A 166 -5.18 15.90 2.04
CA ARG A 166 -5.96 16.38 0.90
C ARG A 166 -6.77 15.29 0.23
N LEU A 167 -6.20 14.08 0.07
CA LEU A 167 -6.90 12.95 -0.55
C LEU A 167 -8.04 12.42 0.35
N VAL A 168 -7.86 12.42 1.66
CA VAL A 168 -8.89 11.99 2.63
C VAL A 168 -10.12 12.89 2.62
N LEU A 169 -9.95 14.19 2.36
CA LEU A 169 -11.06 15.15 2.27
C LEU A 169 -12.03 14.87 1.13
N ILE A 170 -11.62 14.10 0.12
CA ILE A 170 -12.45 13.81 -1.05
C ILE A 170 -13.54 12.80 -0.67
N LYS A 171 -14.80 13.17 -0.88
CA LYS A 171 -15.95 12.30 -0.65
C LYS A 171 -16.10 11.26 -1.75
N ASP A 172 -16.71 10.13 -1.43
CA ASP A 172 -16.91 9.01 -2.36
C ASP A 172 -17.76 9.38 -3.59
N GLU A 173 -18.70 10.31 -3.43
CA GLU A 173 -19.53 10.82 -4.51
C GLU A 173 -18.71 11.60 -5.54
N GLU A 174 -17.75 12.41 -5.06
CA GLU A 174 -16.85 13.20 -5.92
C GLU A 174 -15.87 12.30 -6.69
N LEU A 175 -15.40 11.21 -6.08
CA LEU A 175 -14.58 10.20 -6.76
C LEU A 175 -15.33 9.52 -7.91
N LYS A 176 -16.61 9.21 -7.73
CA LYS A 176 -17.44 8.63 -8.80
C LYS A 176 -17.61 9.60 -9.97
N ARG A 177 -17.64 10.91 -9.72
CA ARG A 177 -17.77 11.93 -10.78
C ARG A 177 -16.62 11.89 -11.78
N ILE A 178 -15.42 11.48 -11.36
CA ILE A 178 -14.22 11.29 -12.22
C ILE A 178 -13.99 9.83 -12.64
N GLY A 179 -14.91 8.91 -12.30
CA GLY A 179 -14.84 7.51 -12.70
C GLY A 179 -14.00 6.63 -11.76
N ILE A 180 -13.63 7.12 -10.57
CA ILE A 180 -12.95 6.32 -9.55
C ILE A 180 -13.98 5.61 -8.68
N ASN A 181 -13.85 4.30 -8.54
CA ASN A 181 -14.69 3.53 -7.63
C ASN A 181 -14.10 3.52 -6.21
N ALA A 182 -14.72 4.26 -5.31
CA ALA A 182 -14.32 4.38 -3.91
C ALA A 182 -14.27 3.04 -3.15
N LYS A 183 -15.04 2.02 -3.55
CA LYS A 183 -15.00 0.72 -2.85
C LYS A 183 -13.74 -0.09 -3.18
N THR A 184 -13.17 0.11 -4.37
CA THR A 184 -12.04 -0.69 -4.87
C THR A 184 -10.72 0.06 -4.82
N CYS A 185 -10.74 1.37 -5.05
CA CYS A 185 -9.53 2.19 -5.11
C CYS A 185 -9.81 3.60 -4.58
N ARG A 186 -9.67 3.78 -3.28
CA ARG A 186 -9.63 5.13 -2.70
C ARG A 186 -8.22 5.71 -2.87
N PRO A 187 -8.10 6.98 -3.29
CA PRO A 187 -6.81 7.55 -3.61
C PRO A 187 -5.89 7.66 -2.39
N GLU A 188 -6.40 7.87 -1.18
CA GLU A 188 -5.55 7.94 0.01
C GLU A 188 -4.86 6.60 0.36
N TRP A 189 -5.37 5.46 -0.12
CA TRP A 189 -4.71 4.16 0.05
C TRP A 189 -3.44 4.03 -0.81
N SER A 190 -3.28 4.88 -1.83
CA SER A 190 -2.04 4.95 -2.60
C SER A 190 -0.88 5.59 -1.82
N VAL A 191 -1.18 6.25 -0.71
CA VAL A 191 -0.20 6.74 0.25
C VAL A 191 -0.10 5.71 1.38
N LEU A 192 0.93 4.88 1.33
CA LEU A 192 1.15 3.76 2.22
C LEU A 192 1.50 4.25 3.61
N SER A 193 0.77 3.78 4.62
CA SER A 193 1.11 3.92 6.05
C SER A 193 1.53 2.58 6.65
N LEU A 194 1.09 1.48 6.03
CA LEU A 194 1.46 0.11 6.35
C LEU A 194 2.00 -0.53 5.10
N LEU A 195 3.13 -1.21 5.22
CA LEU A 195 3.69 -2.03 4.17
C LEU A 195 3.36 -3.50 4.45
N LEU A 196 2.70 -4.16 3.51
CA LEU A 196 2.46 -5.60 3.60
C LEU A 196 3.76 -6.34 3.28
N VAL A 197 4.16 -7.23 4.17
CA VAL A 197 5.34 -8.07 4.00
C VAL A 197 4.92 -9.46 3.53
N PRO A 198 5.48 -9.99 2.43
CA PRO A 198 5.17 -11.33 1.98
C PRO A 198 5.61 -12.38 2.99
N SER A 199 4.92 -13.52 2.99
CA SER A 199 5.27 -14.66 3.81
C SER A 199 6.68 -15.16 3.51
N VAL A 200 7.26 -15.86 4.48
CA VAL A 200 8.59 -16.47 4.32
C VAL A 200 8.62 -17.51 3.19
N THR A 201 7.50 -18.16 2.89
CA THR A 201 7.37 -19.11 1.77
C THR A 201 7.57 -18.48 0.39
N VAL A 202 7.37 -17.16 0.27
CA VAL A 202 7.59 -16.40 -0.98
C VAL A 202 9.03 -15.86 -1.05
N ARG A 203 9.77 -15.87 0.06
CA ARG A 203 11.14 -15.37 0.19
C ARG A 203 12.09 -16.51 0.63
N PRO A 204 12.37 -17.49 -0.25
CA PRO A 204 13.18 -18.64 0.11
C PRO A 204 14.64 -18.22 0.35
N SER A 205 15.29 -18.85 1.32
CA SER A 205 16.74 -18.73 1.53
C SER A 205 17.48 -19.87 0.80
N ILE A 206 18.73 -19.61 0.42
CA ILE A 206 19.63 -20.58 -0.19
C ILE A 206 20.75 -20.87 0.79
N THR A 207 21.00 -22.13 1.10
CA THR A 207 22.20 -22.53 1.84
C THR A 207 23.29 -22.84 0.84
N LEU A 208 24.44 -22.16 0.94
CA LEU A 208 25.62 -22.42 0.13
C LEU A 208 26.31 -23.71 0.62
N ASP A 209 27.11 -24.33 -0.24
CA ASP A 209 27.88 -25.54 0.10
C ASP A 209 28.87 -25.32 1.26
N SER A 210 29.23 -24.06 1.53
CA SER A 210 30.03 -23.63 2.69
C SER A 210 29.28 -23.69 4.03
N GLY A 211 27.96 -23.95 4.01
CA GLY A 211 27.09 -23.92 5.18
C GLY A 211 26.56 -22.51 5.53
N GLU A 212 26.97 -21.48 4.78
CA GLU A 212 26.46 -20.12 4.93
C GLU A 212 25.06 -19.99 4.32
N ARG A 213 24.17 -19.28 5.01
CA ARG A 213 22.82 -18.97 4.51
C ARG A 213 22.86 -17.64 3.76
N SER A 214 22.46 -17.68 2.49
CA SER A 214 22.23 -16.50 1.67
C SER A 214 20.72 -16.25 1.59
N GLU A 215 20.32 -15.03 1.95
CA GLU A 215 18.92 -14.63 2.01
C GLU A 215 18.46 -13.99 0.70
N ASP A 216 17.16 -14.04 0.44
CA ASP A 216 16.56 -13.45 -0.76
C ASP A 216 16.71 -11.92 -0.80
N ASP A 217 16.86 -11.35 -2.00
CA ASP A 217 16.99 -9.91 -2.22
C ASP A 217 15.82 -9.11 -1.62
N MET A 218 14.60 -9.65 -1.63
CA MET A 218 13.46 -9.01 -1.00
C MET A 218 13.63 -8.93 0.51
N THR A 219 14.18 -9.98 1.15
CA THR A 219 14.45 -9.99 2.59
C THR A 219 15.48 -8.92 2.94
N HIS A 220 16.55 -8.78 2.15
CA HIS A 220 17.54 -7.73 2.33
C HIS A 220 16.91 -6.32 2.23
N LYS A 221 16.11 -6.06 1.18
CA LYS A 221 15.45 -4.75 1.02
C LYS A 221 14.40 -4.46 2.10
N LEU A 222 13.70 -5.47 2.59
CA LEU A 222 12.77 -5.32 3.70
C LEU A 222 13.49 -5.02 5.02
N SER A 223 14.69 -5.58 5.21
CA SER A 223 15.53 -5.26 6.36
C SER A 223 16.00 -3.80 6.29
N ASP A 224 16.49 -3.34 5.13
CA ASP A 224 16.84 -1.94 4.89
C ASP A 224 15.69 -0.97 5.23
N ILE A 225 14.46 -1.32 4.81
CA ILE A 225 13.25 -0.52 5.09
C ILE A 225 12.96 -0.49 6.59
N THR A 226 13.09 -1.62 7.27
CA THR A 226 12.83 -1.74 8.71
C THR A 226 13.84 -0.91 9.51
N ILE A 227 15.13 -1.02 9.19
CA ILE A 227 16.22 -0.20 9.75
C ILE A 227 15.92 1.29 9.55
N SER A 228 15.60 1.68 8.31
CA SER A 228 15.30 3.07 7.96
C SER A 228 14.09 3.61 8.72
N CYS A 229 13.04 2.79 8.92
CA CYS A 229 11.88 3.19 9.71
C CYS A 229 12.24 3.39 11.19
N ASN A 230 13.07 2.51 11.76
CA ASN A 230 13.48 2.59 13.16
C ASN A 230 14.36 3.82 13.44
N HIS A 231 15.21 4.24 12.49
CA HIS A 231 16.03 5.46 12.63
C HIS A 231 15.25 6.77 12.51
N ILE A 232 14.03 6.76 11.98
CA ILE A 232 13.19 7.96 11.83
C ILE A 232 12.45 8.28 13.15
N PHE A 233 12.33 7.31 14.05
CA PHE A 233 11.82 7.48 15.41
C PHE A 233 12.90 7.97 16.36
#